data_AF-A0A351L0V8-F1
#
_entry.id   AF-A0A351L0V8-F1
#
_cell.length_a   1.000
_cell.length_b   1.000
_cell.length_c   1.000
_cell.angle_alpha   90.00
_cell.angle_beta   90.00
_cell.angle_gamma   90.00
#
_symmetry.space_group_name_H-M   'P 1'
#
loop_
_entity.id
_entity.type
_entity.pdbx_description
1 polymer ?
#
loop_
_entity_poly.entity_id
_entity_poly.type
_entity_poly.pdbx_seq_one_letter_code
_entity_poly.pdbx_strand_id
1 'polypeptide(L)' 'MSEKQKLVIVKTSIPEELRNSFKAVCAKEGRNMNDVLSNLIEQYVKEREDK' A
#
# COMPACT_ATOMS: atom_id res chain seq x y z
N MET A 1 2.19 -25.79 7.80
CA MET A 1 1.90 -24.76 8.82
C MET A 1 2.17 -23.43 8.15
N SER A 2 1.13 -22.72 7.69
CA SER A 2 1.32 -21.49 6.91
C SER A 2 2.00 -20.43 7.77
N GLU A 3 3.22 -20.05 7.43
CA GLU A 3 3.92 -18.92 8.04
C GLU A 3 3.06 -17.67 7.88
N LYS A 4 2.41 -17.25 8.97
CA LYS A 4 1.76 -15.95 9.04
C LYS A 4 2.87 -14.91 8.90
N GLN A 5 3.01 -14.32 7.70
CA GLN A 5 3.93 -13.23 7.47
C GLN A 5 3.70 -12.17 8.55
N LYS A 6 4.78 -11.75 9.23
CA LYS A 6 4.70 -10.73 10.27
C LYS A 6 4.37 -9.39 9.60
N LEU A 7 3.11 -8.97 9.70
CA LEU A 7 2.69 -7.66 9.23
C LEU A 7 3.28 -6.57 10.14
N VAL A 8 3.89 -5.56 9.53
CA VAL A 8 4.43 -4.39 10.22
C VAL A 8 3.66 -3.14 9.81
N ILE A 9 3.46 -2.20 10.73
CA ILE A 9 2.76 -0.95 10.46
C ILE A 9 3.77 0.08 9.93
N VAL A 10 3.55 0.55 8.72
CA VAL A 10 4.29 1.69 8.15
C VAL A 10 3.56 2.98 8.52
N LYS A 11 4.17 3.83 9.35
CA LYS A 11 3.64 5.16 9.67
C LYS A 11 4.31 6.19 8.77
N THR A 12 3.51 6.96 8.03
CA THR A 12 3.99 8.05 7.20
C THR A 12 3.04 9.24 7.30
N SER A 13 3.56 10.43 7.03
CA SER A 13 2.80 11.67 6.94
C SER A 13 2.57 11.99 5.46
N ILE A 14 1.30 12.06 5.08
CA ILE A 14 0.87 12.48 3.74
C ILE A 14 -0.17 13.59 3.86
N PRO A 15 -0.34 14.45 2.84
CA PRO A 15 -1.41 15.43 2.82
C PRO A 15 -2.78 14.77 2.99
N GLU A 16 -3.68 15.42 3.73
CA GLU A 16 -5.03 14.90 3.97
C GLU A 16 -5.80 14.68 2.66
N GLU A 17 -5.68 15.62 1.73
CA GLU A 17 -6.29 15.55 0.41
C GLU A 17 -5.85 14.28 -0.34
N LEU A 18 -4.55 13.98 -0.31
CA LEU A 18 -4.01 12.78 -0.94
C LEU A 18 -4.56 11.50 -0.30
N ARG A 19 -4.66 11.45 1.04
CA ARG A 19 -5.27 10.32 1.75
C ARG A 19 -6.73 10.15 1.33
N ASN A 20 -7.49 11.24 1.24
CA ASN A 20 -8.91 11.21 0.89
C ASN A 20 -9.11 10.73 -0.55
N SER A 21 -8.34 11.23 -1.49
CA SER A 21 -8.35 10.76 -2.88
C SER A 21 -7.97 9.28 -2.96
N PHE A 22 -6.92 8.85 -2.25
CA PHE A 22 -6.50 7.45 -2.23
C PHE A 22 -7.62 6.54 -1.69
N LYS A 23 -8.27 6.94 -0.59
CA LYS A 23 -9.43 6.23 -0.03
C LYS A 23 -10.58 6.14 -1.04
N ALA A 24 -10.91 7.24 -1.70
CA ALA A 24 -12.01 7.30 -2.66
C ALA A 24 -11.75 6.40 -3.88
N VAL A 25 -10.52 6.37 -4.39
CA VAL A 25 -10.11 5.49 -5.50
C VAL A 25 -10.20 4.03 -5.08
N CYS A 26 -9.63 3.66 -3.93
CA CYS A 26 -9.70 2.28 -3.42
C CYS A 26 -11.15 1.81 -3.24
N ALA A 27 -12.02 2.67 -2.70
CA ALA A 27 -13.43 2.38 -2.53
C ALA A 27 -14.15 2.19 -3.88
N LYS A 28 -13.86 3.05 -4.86
CA LYS A 28 -14.43 2.94 -6.21
C LYS A 28 -14.04 1.65 -6.92
N GLU A 29 -12.81 1.19 -6.71
CA GLU A 29 -12.29 -0.06 -7.30
C GLU A 29 -12.62 -1.31 -6.48
N GLY A 30 -13.27 -1.16 -5.31
CA GLY A 30 -13.56 -2.27 -4.40
C GLY A 30 -12.31 -2.91 -3.79
N ARG A 31 -11.19 -2.17 -3.73
CA ARG A 31 -9.91 -2.67 -3.22
C ARG A 31 -9.64 -2.24 -1.79
N ASN A 32 -8.93 -3.08 -1.04
CA ASN A 32 -8.49 -2.76 0.30
C ASN A 32 -7.27 -1.82 0.26
N MET A 33 -7.28 -0.76 1.06
CA MET A 33 -6.18 0.22 1.12
C MET A 33 -4.83 -0.44 1.46
N ASN A 34 -4.83 -1.43 2.36
CA ASN A 34 -3.59 -2.12 2.73
C ASN A 34 -3.03 -2.93 1.56
N ASP A 35 -3.89 -3.54 0.75
CA ASP A 35 -3.47 -4.32 -0.42
C ASP A 35 -2.86 -3.41 -1.49
N VAL A 36 -3.55 -2.31 -1.79
CA VAL A 36 -3.06 -1.31 -2.75
C VAL A 36 -1.74 -0.70 -2.27
N LEU A 37 -1.63 -0.32 -0.99
CA LEU A 37 -0.40 0.25 -0.46
C LEU A 37 0.75 -0.77 -0.44
N SER A 38 0.48 -2.03 -0.08
CA SER A 38 1.49 -3.09 -0.10
C SER A 38 2.00 -3.35 -1.51
N ASN A 39 1.09 -3.40 -2.50
CA ASN A 39 1.44 -3.55 -3.91
C ASN A 39 2.27 -2.36 -4.42
N LEU A 40 1.92 -1.13 -4.05
CA LEU A 40 2.70 0.06 -4.42
C LEU A 40 4.13 0.00 -3.85
N ILE A 41 4.27 -0.44 -2.59
CA ILE A 41 5.58 -0.61 -1.95
C ILE A 41 6.38 -1.72 -2.64
N GLU A 42 5.76 -2.87 -2.91
CA GLU A 42 6.41 -4.01 -3.60
C GLU A 42 6.88 -3.60 -5.00
N GLN A 43 6.03 -2.94 -5.78
CA GLN A 43 6.39 -2.44 -7.11
C GLN A 43 7.57 -1.48 -7.04
N TYR A 44 7.53 -0.52 -6.12
CA TYR A 44 8.61 0.45 -5.95
C TYR A 44 9.94 -0.23 -5.58
N VAL A 45 9.93 -1.24 -4.71
CA VAL A 45 11.13 -2.00 -4.35
C VAL A 45 11.65 -2.79 -5.55
N LYS A 46 10.77 -3.52 -6.24
CA LYS A 46 11.13 -4.32 -7.42
C LYS A 46 11.75 -3.49 -8.54
N GLU A 47 11.21 -2.30 -8.81
CA GLU A 47 11.75 -1.37 -9.81
C GLU A 47 13.14 -0.79 -9.43
N ARG A 48 13.51 -0.86 -8.16
CA ARG A 48 14.77 -0.32 -7.61
C ARG A 48 15.82 -1.38 -7.38
N GLU A 49 15.43 -2.63 -7.09
CA GLU A 49 16.36 -3.76 -6.95
C GLU A 49 16.84 -4.31 -8.29
N ASP A 50 16.05 -4.15 -9.36
CA ASP A 50 16.42 -4.56 -10.73
C ASP A 50 17.28 -3.50 -11.48
N LYS A 51 17.77 -2.47 -10.77
CA LYS A 51 18.64 -1.41 -11.28
C LYS A 51 20.00 -1.42 -10.59
#